data_AF-A0A8S8Z1S2-F1
#
_entry.id   AF-A0A8S8Z1S2-F1
#
_cell.length_a   1.000
_cell.length_b   1.000
_cell.length_c   1.000
_cell.angle_alpha   90.00
_cell.angle_beta   90.00
_cell.angle_gamma   90.00
#
_symmetry.space_group_name_H-M   'P 1'
#
loop_
_entity.id
_entity.type
_entity.pdbx_description
1 polymer ?
#
loop_
_entity_poly.entity_id
_entity_poly.type
_entity_poly.pdbx_seq_one_letter_code
_entity_poly.pdbx_strand_id
1 'polypeptide(L)'
;MSDGTIVVLGSVGSEPGVGMTGGRVVIAGSCPPPGEGATMRGVEAAERVQLAEYLEPLGLTLEEDALVLVPSESSAGIAEMPDSSVAEGFESIALVPSSSERLAEHTPLDPFTLLMPLGIEEGGVLFPVPWLVESDSASGWAGAASQSQPALVRESPREHDLVLVGEGNLIDCAKWLGSCAGVVLDLTDLPQLNDAEIEAILVSITCKMKDDSLILLRDCVDRADHLFRLVVDLDLDGAVIDAASPGGSRAASALPRIGLAARAMNLAEQGRHLLIEMDEAPSAEDMLIAVAAGCPILVAPPPADGLEETLVWLDSTVRGWMLELGIDGLEQLSRRNLRALDYDTASISGLRLVGFDRPLPMWLGN
;
A
#
# COMPACT_ATOMS: atom_id res chain seq x y z
N MET A 1 15.86 13.98 -10.68
CA MET A 1 15.14 15.12 -11.30
C MET A 1 14.79 14.74 -12.72
N SER A 2 13.50 14.76 -13.05
CA SER A 2 12.96 14.38 -14.37
C SER A 2 12.48 15.59 -15.18
N ASP A 3 12.09 16.69 -14.52
CA ASP A 3 11.73 17.96 -15.16
C ASP A 3 11.84 19.13 -14.16
N GLY A 4 11.56 20.35 -14.62
CA GLY A 4 11.43 21.55 -13.80
C GLY A 4 12.74 22.32 -13.60
N THR A 5 12.73 23.24 -12.65
CA THR A 5 13.92 24.02 -12.26
C THR A 5 13.97 24.15 -10.75
N ILE A 6 15.11 23.74 -10.16
CA ILE A 6 15.40 23.91 -8.74
C ILE A 6 16.47 25.00 -8.61
N VAL A 7 16.26 25.95 -7.69
CA VAL A 7 17.26 26.97 -7.34
C VAL A 7 17.72 26.72 -5.92
N VAL A 8 19.00 26.40 -5.75
CA VAL A 8 19.65 26.20 -4.46
C VAL A 8 20.45 27.45 -4.14
N LEU A 9 20.01 28.19 -3.12
CA LEU A 9 20.73 29.34 -2.56
C LEU A 9 21.59 28.85 -1.40
N GLY A 10 22.73 28.25 -1.73
CA GLY A 10 23.61 27.60 -0.77
C GLY A 10 24.52 26.55 -1.41
N SER A 11 25.28 25.85 -0.57
CA SER A 11 26.18 24.78 -1.01
C SER A 11 25.46 23.43 -1.07
N VAL A 12 25.82 22.61 -2.05
CA VAL A 12 25.31 21.23 -2.18
C VAL A 12 26.34 20.20 -1.70
N GLY A 13 25.86 19.01 -1.37
CA GLY A 13 26.69 17.86 -0.95
C GLY A 13 27.43 17.20 -2.11
N SER A 14 28.02 16.03 -1.83
CA SER A 14 28.74 15.23 -2.82
C SER A 14 27.83 14.75 -3.95
N GLU A 15 28.39 14.66 -5.16
CA GLU A 15 27.73 14.11 -6.36
C GLU A 15 26.36 14.74 -6.64
N PRO A 16 26.26 16.08 -6.74
CA PRO A 16 24.98 16.70 -7.02
C PRO A 16 24.52 16.33 -8.44
N GLY A 17 23.22 16.10 -8.59
CA GLY A 17 22.63 15.73 -9.87
C GLY A 17 22.82 14.25 -10.27
N VAL A 18 23.23 13.36 -9.35
CA VAL A 18 23.16 11.90 -9.61
C VAL A 18 21.78 11.53 -10.14
N GLY A 19 21.76 10.80 -11.26
CA GLY A 19 20.53 10.26 -11.85
C GLY A 19 19.60 11.34 -12.42
N MET A 20 20.10 12.54 -12.74
CA MET A 20 19.31 13.52 -13.49
C MET A 20 18.97 12.98 -14.89
N THR A 21 17.67 12.86 -15.17
CA THR A 21 17.15 12.45 -16.48
C THR A 21 16.50 13.61 -17.24
N GLY A 22 16.17 14.69 -16.53
CA GLY A 22 15.63 15.92 -17.10
C GLY A 22 15.70 17.12 -16.14
N GLY A 23 15.12 18.24 -16.55
CA GLY A 23 15.12 19.49 -15.79
C GLY A 23 16.50 20.13 -15.63
N ARG A 24 16.62 21.08 -14.70
CA ARG A 24 17.90 21.75 -14.35
C ARG A 24 17.96 22.18 -12.89
N VAL A 25 19.15 22.07 -12.29
CA VAL A 25 19.40 22.57 -10.92
C VAL A 25 20.38 23.72 -10.99
N VAL A 26 19.99 24.89 -10.50
CA VAL A 26 20.83 26.09 -10.44
C VAL A 26 21.33 26.27 -9.02
N ILE A 27 22.64 26.36 -8.84
CA ILE A 27 23.31 26.37 -7.54
C ILE A 27 24.08 27.68 -7.42
N ALA A 28 23.63 28.53 -6.49
CA ALA A 28 24.32 29.75 -6.07
C ALA A 28 25.08 29.46 -4.77
N GLY A 29 26.24 28.84 -4.90
CA GLY A 29 27.08 28.40 -3.80
C GLY A 29 28.12 27.34 -4.23
N SER A 30 28.73 26.67 -3.26
CA SER A 30 29.74 25.64 -3.55
C SER A 30 29.09 24.39 -4.15
N CYS A 31 29.59 23.96 -5.32
CA CYS A 31 29.14 22.76 -6.03
C CYS A 31 30.34 21.84 -6.34
N PRO A 32 30.44 20.65 -5.73
CA PRO A 32 31.46 19.66 -6.09
C PRO A 32 31.16 19.03 -7.45
N PRO A 33 32.07 18.19 -8.01
CA PRO A 33 31.86 17.54 -9.30
C PRO A 33 30.51 16.83 -9.35
N PRO A 34 29.75 16.96 -10.47
CA PRO A 34 28.43 16.36 -10.58
C PRO A 34 28.53 14.84 -10.53
N GLY A 35 27.46 14.22 -10.05
CA GLY A 35 27.34 12.77 -10.06
C GLY A 35 27.09 12.19 -11.45
N GLU A 36 27.04 10.86 -11.51
CA GLU A 36 26.72 10.15 -12.74
C GLU A 36 25.34 10.55 -13.28
N GLY A 37 25.26 10.83 -14.58
CA GLY A 37 24.04 11.28 -15.25
C GLY A 37 23.85 12.80 -15.28
N ALA A 38 24.71 13.60 -14.64
CA ALA A 38 24.68 15.06 -14.74
C ALA A 38 25.97 15.66 -15.33
N THR A 39 25.79 16.78 -16.01
CA THR A 39 26.88 17.66 -16.44
C THR A 39 26.69 19.05 -15.83
N MET A 40 27.80 19.75 -15.64
CA MET A 40 27.83 21.06 -15.01
C MET A 40 28.28 22.12 -16.03
N ARG A 41 27.59 23.25 -16.06
CA ARG A 41 27.96 24.43 -16.85
C ARG A 41 27.65 25.72 -16.08
N GLY A 42 28.13 26.86 -16.58
CA GLY A 42 27.70 28.16 -16.06
C GLY A 42 26.27 28.51 -16.47
N VAL A 43 25.61 29.38 -15.70
CA VAL A 43 24.28 29.91 -16.02
C VAL A 43 24.34 30.82 -17.26
N GLU A 44 23.45 30.62 -18.23
CA GLU A 44 23.36 31.49 -19.39
C GLU A 44 22.67 32.82 -19.07
N ALA A 45 22.93 33.87 -19.86
CA ALA A 45 22.35 35.19 -19.64
C ALA A 45 20.81 35.17 -19.70
N ALA A 46 20.23 34.41 -20.64
CA ALA A 46 18.79 34.28 -20.79
C ALA A 46 18.15 33.56 -19.58
N GLU A 47 18.80 32.52 -19.06
CA GLU A 47 18.34 31.80 -17.86
C GLU A 47 18.36 32.69 -16.63
N ARG A 48 19.40 33.52 -16.48
CA ARG A 48 19.49 34.50 -15.40
C ARG A 48 18.32 35.47 -15.38
N VAL A 49 17.96 36.02 -16.54
CA VAL A 49 16.80 36.93 -16.66
C VAL A 49 15.52 36.20 -16.28
N GLN A 50 15.33 34.97 -16.78
CA GLN A 50 14.14 34.17 -16.45
C GLN A 50 14.04 33.86 -14.95
N LEU A 51 15.15 33.53 -14.30
CA LEU A 51 15.16 33.20 -12.87
C LEU A 51 14.96 34.45 -11.99
N ALA A 52 15.48 35.60 -12.43
CA ALA A 52 15.29 36.87 -11.72
C ALA A 52 13.81 37.25 -11.58
N GLU A 53 12.97 36.96 -12.58
CA GLU A 53 11.52 37.20 -12.51
C GLU A 53 10.85 36.49 -11.32
N TYR A 54 11.36 35.34 -10.90
CA TYR A 54 10.84 34.58 -9.76
C TYR A 54 11.55 34.89 -8.43
N LEU A 55 12.84 35.21 -8.48
CA LEU A 55 13.67 35.42 -7.29
C LEU A 55 13.61 36.85 -6.75
N GLU A 56 13.58 37.86 -7.62
CA GLU A 56 13.54 39.27 -7.19
C GLU A 56 12.30 39.60 -6.33
N PRO A 57 11.08 39.12 -6.63
CA PRO A 57 9.91 39.33 -5.77
C PRO A 57 10.07 38.74 -4.36
N LEU A 58 10.91 37.71 -4.21
CA LEU A 58 11.23 37.06 -2.94
C LEU A 58 12.41 37.74 -2.23
N GLY A 59 13.01 38.78 -2.83
CA GLY A 59 14.22 39.45 -2.32
C GLY A 59 15.48 38.61 -2.48
N LEU A 60 15.48 37.63 -3.38
CA LEU A 60 16.58 36.70 -3.62
C LEU A 60 17.30 37.08 -4.92
N THR A 61 18.62 36.87 -4.96
CA THR A 61 19.45 37.18 -6.14
C THR A 61 20.39 36.02 -6.45
N LEU A 62 20.69 35.83 -7.73
CA LEU A 62 21.60 34.80 -8.22
C LEU A 62 23.00 35.39 -8.43
N GLU A 63 24.02 34.74 -7.86
CA GLU A 63 25.42 35.15 -7.99
C GLU A 63 25.95 34.91 -9.42
N GLU A 64 27.01 35.64 -9.81
CA GLU A 64 27.55 35.55 -11.18
C GLU A 64 28.20 34.20 -11.48
N ASP A 65 28.75 33.54 -10.46
CA ASP A 65 29.45 32.26 -10.49
C ASP A 65 28.52 31.06 -10.27
N ALA A 66 27.21 31.27 -10.23
CA ALA A 66 26.24 30.19 -10.10
C ALA A 66 26.40 29.16 -11.23
N LEU A 67 26.21 27.90 -10.85
CA LEU A 67 26.40 26.73 -11.69
C LEU A 67 25.06 26.08 -11.99
N VAL A 68 24.92 25.51 -13.18
CA VAL A 68 23.74 24.76 -13.62
C VAL A 68 24.13 23.32 -13.85
N LEU A 69 23.40 22.43 -13.19
CA LEU A 69 23.40 21.01 -13.49
C LEU A 69 22.29 20.72 -14.49
N VAL A 70 22.66 19.99 -15.55
CA VAL A 70 21.75 19.48 -16.58
C VAL A 70 22.04 18.00 -16.81
N PRO A 71 21.08 17.21 -17.31
CA PRO A 71 21.30 15.81 -17.65
C PRO A 71 22.48 15.66 -18.61
N SER A 72 23.28 14.62 -18.41
CA SER A 72 24.32 14.24 -19.37
C SER A 72 23.70 13.64 -20.63
N GLU A 73 24.28 13.93 -21.79
CA GLU A 73 23.92 13.23 -23.03
C GLU A 73 24.36 11.76 -23.02
N SER A 74 25.30 11.39 -22.13
CA SER A 74 25.63 9.99 -21.87
C SER A 74 24.58 9.39 -20.95
N SER A 75 23.64 8.65 -21.52
CA SER A 75 22.74 7.81 -20.71
C SER A 75 23.57 6.72 -20.03
N ALA A 76 23.88 6.91 -18.75
CA ALA A 76 24.02 5.76 -17.88
C ALA A 76 22.72 4.96 -18.03
N GLY A 77 22.82 3.68 -18.40
CA GLY A 77 21.63 2.86 -18.62
C GLY A 77 20.77 2.89 -17.36
N ILE A 78 19.53 3.35 -17.48
CA ILE A 78 18.57 3.26 -16.38
C ILE A 78 18.41 1.77 -16.09
N ALA A 79 18.69 1.37 -14.86
CA ALA A 79 18.49 -0.02 -14.46
C ALA A 79 17.00 -0.33 -14.57
N GLU A 80 16.66 -1.28 -15.43
CA GLU A 80 15.30 -1.79 -15.52
C GLU A 80 15.04 -2.63 -14.27
N MET A 81 14.04 -2.22 -13.49
CA MET A 81 13.62 -2.99 -12.32
C MET A 81 12.89 -4.24 -12.78
N PRO A 82 13.08 -5.38 -12.09
CA PRO A 82 12.31 -6.57 -12.37
C PRO A 82 10.82 -6.33 -12.10
N ASP A 83 9.96 -6.88 -12.95
CA ASP A 83 8.53 -6.91 -12.71
C ASP A 83 8.24 -7.68 -11.41
N SER A 84 7.31 -7.15 -10.62
CA SER A 84 6.80 -7.81 -9.42
C SER A 84 5.41 -8.38 -9.74
N SER A 85 5.16 -9.62 -9.29
CA SER A 85 3.85 -10.24 -9.43
C SER A 85 3.61 -11.34 -8.40
N VAL A 86 2.36 -11.74 -8.26
CA VAL A 86 1.89 -12.95 -7.60
C VAL A 86 1.74 -14.05 -8.66
N ALA A 87 2.61 -15.05 -8.62
CA ALA A 87 2.60 -16.16 -9.56
C ALA A 87 1.59 -17.27 -9.21
N GLU A 88 1.24 -17.39 -7.93
CA GLU A 88 0.23 -18.32 -7.40
C GLU A 88 -0.50 -17.64 -6.24
N GLY A 89 -1.82 -17.61 -6.27
CA GLY A 89 -2.66 -17.03 -5.24
C GLY A 89 -2.87 -17.95 -4.04
N PHE A 90 -4.12 -18.08 -3.59
CA PHE A 90 -4.49 -18.96 -2.47
C PHE A 90 -5.19 -20.24 -2.92
N GLU A 91 -5.12 -20.62 -4.20
CA GLU A 91 -5.83 -21.77 -4.78
C GLU A 91 -5.44 -23.10 -4.10
N SER A 92 -4.23 -23.16 -3.53
CA SER A 92 -3.68 -24.31 -2.82
C SER A 92 -4.00 -24.30 -1.30
N ILE A 93 -4.84 -23.39 -0.83
CA ILE A 93 -5.30 -23.28 0.57
C ILE A 93 -6.81 -23.54 0.62
N ALA A 94 -7.23 -24.39 1.55
CA ALA A 94 -8.63 -24.71 1.81
C ALA A 94 -9.11 -24.13 3.14
N LEU A 95 -10.37 -23.69 3.12
CA LEU A 95 -11.13 -23.36 4.32
C LEU A 95 -11.73 -24.65 4.91
N VAL A 96 -11.57 -24.81 6.22
CA VAL A 96 -12.13 -25.92 6.98
C VAL A 96 -12.86 -25.39 8.22
N PRO A 97 -13.99 -26.02 8.61
CA PRO A 97 -14.68 -25.63 9.82
C PRO A 97 -13.82 -25.94 11.05
N SER A 98 -13.89 -25.06 12.04
CA SER A 98 -13.21 -25.24 13.34
C SER A 98 -14.07 -26.02 14.34
N SER A 99 -15.38 -26.07 14.10
CA SER A 99 -16.38 -26.84 14.85
C SER A 99 -16.99 -27.95 13.97
N SER A 100 -17.71 -28.88 14.58
CA SER A 100 -18.45 -29.92 13.83
C SER A 100 -19.84 -29.46 13.38
N GLU A 101 -20.29 -28.28 13.82
CA GLU A 101 -21.65 -27.80 13.60
C GLU A 101 -21.66 -26.63 12.62
N ARG A 102 -22.35 -26.82 11.50
CA ARG A 102 -22.74 -25.73 10.60
C ARG A 102 -23.88 -24.93 11.20
N LEU A 103 -23.99 -23.65 10.83
CA LEU A 103 -25.15 -22.84 11.18
C LEU A 103 -26.37 -23.19 10.32
N ALA A 104 -27.57 -22.88 10.83
CA ALA A 104 -28.79 -23.03 10.07
C ALA A 104 -28.90 -21.95 8.98
N GLU A 105 -29.53 -22.24 7.85
CA GLU A 105 -29.62 -21.34 6.68
C GLU A 105 -30.20 -19.94 6.98
N HIS A 106 -31.00 -19.81 8.04
CA HIS A 106 -31.65 -18.54 8.43
C HIS A 106 -30.99 -17.89 9.65
N THR A 107 -29.81 -18.34 10.04
CA THR A 107 -29.05 -17.71 11.13
C THR A 107 -28.68 -16.28 10.69
N PRO A 108 -28.89 -15.25 11.54
CA PRO A 108 -28.40 -13.91 11.23
C PRO A 108 -26.87 -13.93 11.16
N LEU A 109 -26.31 -13.37 10.09
CA LEU A 109 -24.87 -13.32 9.83
C LEU A 109 -24.41 -11.87 9.70
N ASP A 110 -23.21 -11.60 10.22
CA ASP A 110 -22.50 -10.33 10.11
C ASP A 110 -21.25 -10.50 9.22
N PRO A 111 -21.35 -10.28 7.89
CA PRO A 111 -20.21 -10.35 7.00
C PRO A 111 -19.42 -9.04 6.93
N PHE A 112 -19.80 -8.03 7.71
CA PHE A 112 -19.20 -6.71 7.60
C PHE A 112 -17.85 -6.68 8.31
N THR A 113 -16.90 -5.95 7.72
CA THR A 113 -15.62 -5.63 8.36
C THR A 113 -15.55 -4.13 8.59
N LEU A 114 -15.23 -3.70 9.80
CA LEU A 114 -15.06 -2.28 10.14
C LEU A 114 -13.59 -2.01 10.46
N LEU A 115 -12.95 -1.11 9.71
CA LEU A 115 -11.62 -0.59 10.04
C LEU A 115 -11.77 0.72 10.80
N MET A 116 -11.26 0.75 12.03
CA MET A 116 -11.30 1.91 12.92
C MET A 116 -9.93 2.57 13.02
N PRO A 117 -9.83 3.91 12.93
CA PRO A 117 -8.59 4.60 13.28
C PRO A 117 -8.20 4.32 14.74
N LEU A 118 -6.90 4.29 15.01
CA LEU A 118 -6.38 3.96 16.32
C LEU A 118 -6.85 4.98 17.37
N GLY A 119 -7.40 4.47 18.47
CA GLY A 119 -7.83 5.30 19.59
C GLY A 119 -9.13 6.08 19.36
N ILE A 120 -9.80 5.88 18.22
CA ILE A 120 -11.09 6.49 17.90
C ILE A 120 -12.22 5.46 18.12
N GLU A 121 -13.29 5.88 18.81
CA GLU A 121 -14.42 5.00 19.17
C GLU A 121 -15.61 5.08 18.20
N GLU A 122 -15.68 6.09 17.35
CA GLU A 122 -16.77 6.32 16.39
C GLU A 122 -16.23 6.61 14.99
N GLY A 123 -16.96 6.18 13.95
CA GLY A 123 -16.55 6.39 12.54
C GLY A 123 -15.94 5.14 11.92
N GLY A 124 -14.85 5.33 11.17
CA GLY A 124 -14.17 4.26 10.45
C GLY A 124 -14.76 3.93 9.07
N VAL A 125 -14.18 2.91 8.43
CA VAL A 125 -14.56 2.46 7.08
C VAL A 125 -15.21 1.10 7.15
N LEU A 126 -16.48 1.02 6.77
CA LEU A 126 -17.27 -0.21 6.76
C LEU A 126 -17.19 -0.89 5.39
N PHE A 127 -16.87 -2.17 5.39
CA PHE A 127 -16.73 -3.01 4.23
C PHE A 127 -17.88 -4.03 4.19
N PRO A 128 -18.80 -3.96 3.20
CA PRO A 128 -19.85 -4.95 2.98
C PRO A 128 -19.32 -6.38 2.74
N VAL A 129 -18.24 -6.47 1.96
CA VAL A 129 -17.39 -7.64 1.83
C VAL A 129 -15.94 -7.22 2.09
N PRO A 130 -15.07 -8.11 2.61
CA PRO A 130 -13.71 -7.76 3.06
C PRO A 130 -12.73 -7.52 1.88
N TRP A 131 -13.06 -6.56 1.03
CA TRP A 131 -12.33 -6.20 -0.17
C TRP A 131 -12.22 -4.68 -0.31
N LEU A 132 -11.00 -4.16 -0.39
CA LEU A 132 -10.73 -2.80 -0.80
C LEU A 132 -10.38 -2.81 -2.29
N VAL A 133 -11.30 -2.32 -3.12
CA VAL A 133 -11.18 -2.41 -4.57
C VAL A 133 -10.23 -1.32 -5.07
N GLU A 134 -9.09 -1.69 -5.65
CA GLU A 134 -8.11 -0.74 -6.17
C GLU A 134 -8.46 -0.29 -7.60
N SER A 135 -8.57 1.02 -7.82
CA SER A 135 -8.91 1.58 -9.13
C SER A 135 -8.40 3.01 -9.23
N ASP A 136 -8.32 3.59 -10.43
CA ASP A 136 -7.96 5.01 -10.56
C ASP A 136 -9.02 5.93 -9.92
N SER A 137 -10.31 5.59 -10.11
CA SER A 137 -11.46 6.33 -9.57
C SER A 137 -12.70 5.45 -9.43
N ALA A 138 -13.46 5.67 -8.36
CA ALA A 138 -14.73 4.99 -8.10
C ALA A 138 -15.97 5.86 -8.41
N SER A 139 -15.78 7.09 -8.91
CA SER A 139 -16.89 8.03 -9.15
C SER A 139 -17.90 7.56 -10.21
N GLY A 140 -17.45 6.68 -11.12
CA GLY A 140 -18.27 6.14 -12.21
C GLY A 140 -19.03 4.85 -11.86
N TRP A 141 -18.86 4.30 -10.66
CA TRP A 141 -19.46 3.01 -10.32
C TRP A 141 -20.98 3.11 -10.16
N ALA A 142 -21.67 2.16 -10.78
CA ALA A 142 -23.13 2.13 -10.81
C ALA A 142 -23.64 0.84 -10.15
N GLY A 143 -24.67 0.99 -9.32
CA GLY A 143 -25.23 -0.12 -8.54
C GLY A 143 -25.09 0.12 -7.04
N ALA A 144 -25.93 -0.54 -6.25
CA ALA A 144 -26.02 -0.29 -4.82
C ALA A 144 -24.81 -0.87 -4.09
N ALA A 145 -24.37 -2.08 -4.46
CA ALA A 145 -23.25 -2.74 -3.81
C ALA A 145 -21.95 -1.96 -4.08
N SER A 146 -21.70 -1.59 -5.33
CA SER A 146 -20.53 -0.83 -5.76
C SER A 146 -20.50 0.57 -5.14
N GLN A 147 -21.65 1.22 -4.96
CA GLN A 147 -21.70 2.53 -4.31
C GLN A 147 -21.39 2.47 -2.81
N SER A 148 -21.73 1.35 -2.15
CA SER A 148 -21.42 1.14 -0.72
C SER A 148 -20.02 0.58 -0.47
N GLN A 149 -19.42 -0.11 -1.45
CA GLN A 149 -18.11 -0.72 -1.29
C GLN A 149 -17.00 0.35 -1.29
N PRO A 150 -16.11 0.37 -0.27
CA PRO A 150 -14.92 1.22 -0.27
C PRO A 150 -13.94 0.88 -1.39
N ALA A 151 -13.30 1.91 -1.95
CA ALA A 151 -12.26 1.80 -2.95
C ALA A 151 -10.95 2.42 -2.48
N LEU A 152 -9.83 1.91 -3.00
CA LEU A 152 -8.53 2.55 -2.94
C LEU A 152 -8.29 3.25 -4.27
N VAL A 153 -8.27 4.58 -4.26
CA VAL A 153 -8.26 5.39 -5.50
C VAL A 153 -7.10 6.36 -5.59
N ARG A 154 -6.66 6.67 -6.81
CA ARG A 154 -5.63 7.70 -7.05
C ARG A 154 -6.21 9.10 -7.23
N GLU A 155 -7.48 9.19 -7.66
CA GLU A 155 -8.17 10.45 -7.88
C GLU A 155 -9.67 10.40 -7.54
N SER A 156 -10.25 11.58 -7.24
CA SER A 156 -11.69 11.77 -7.06
C SER A 156 -12.37 10.77 -6.08
N PRO A 157 -11.87 10.62 -4.84
CA PRO A 157 -12.46 9.70 -3.86
C PRO A 157 -13.88 10.11 -3.46
N ARG A 158 -14.69 9.10 -3.11
CA ARG A 158 -15.94 9.28 -2.36
C ARG A 158 -15.61 9.39 -0.86
N GLU A 159 -16.60 9.78 -0.06
CA GLU A 159 -16.42 10.01 1.38
C GLU A 159 -15.91 8.79 2.16
N HIS A 160 -16.21 7.57 1.68
CA HIS A 160 -15.81 6.31 2.29
C HIS A 160 -14.62 5.61 1.58
N ASP A 161 -14.02 6.27 0.59
CA ASP A 161 -12.85 5.73 -0.13
C ASP A 161 -11.54 6.18 0.53
N LEU A 162 -10.48 5.42 0.29
CA LEU A 162 -9.10 5.76 0.66
C LEU A 162 -8.34 6.28 -0.56
N VAL A 163 -7.45 7.23 -0.36
CA VAL A 163 -6.59 7.75 -1.43
C VAL A 163 -5.22 7.08 -1.39
N LEU A 164 -4.84 6.40 -2.47
CA LEU A 164 -3.48 5.90 -2.68
C LEU A 164 -2.59 7.06 -3.12
N VAL A 165 -1.57 7.37 -2.32
CA VAL A 165 -0.64 8.47 -2.57
C VAL A 165 0.74 7.90 -2.91
N GLY A 166 1.23 8.19 -4.10
CA GLY A 166 2.57 7.84 -4.58
C GLY A 166 3.22 9.02 -5.32
N GLU A 167 4.32 8.78 -6.04
CA GLU A 167 5.06 9.84 -6.74
C GLU A 167 4.17 10.61 -7.73
N GLY A 168 3.30 9.91 -8.45
CA GLY A 168 2.48 10.50 -9.52
C GLY A 168 1.40 11.49 -9.05
N ASN A 169 0.93 11.40 -7.80
CA ASN A 169 -0.18 12.22 -7.30
C ASN A 169 0.09 12.92 -5.96
N LEU A 170 1.32 12.88 -5.43
CA LEU A 170 1.69 13.49 -4.15
C LEU A 170 1.32 14.98 -4.02
N ILE A 171 1.37 15.73 -5.12
CA ILE A 171 1.01 17.16 -5.14
C ILE A 171 -0.51 17.34 -5.26
N ASP A 172 -1.13 16.54 -6.13
CA ASP A 172 -2.55 16.68 -6.48
C ASP A 172 -3.49 16.10 -5.42
N CYS A 173 -3.01 15.15 -4.60
CA CYS A 173 -3.80 14.50 -3.55
C CYS A 173 -4.40 15.52 -2.56
N ALA A 174 -3.72 16.67 -2.35
CA ALA A 174 -4.18 17.77 -1.50
C ALA A 174 -5.58 18.30 -1.85
N LYS A 175 -6.06 18.08 -3.08
CA LYS A 175 -7.42 18.44 -3.53
C LYS A 175 -8.49 17.56 -2.87
N TRP A 176 -8.14 16.35 -2.46
CA TRP A 176 -9.06 15.29 -2.08
C TRP A 176 -9.04 14.94 -0.60
N LEU A 177 -7.95 15.27 0.12
CA LEU A 177 -7.70 14.87 1.52
C LEU A 177 -8.84 15.22 2.51
N GLY A 178 -9.57 16.31 2.28
CA GLY A 178 -10.67 16.70 3.15
C GLY A 178 -11.98 15.91 2.94
N SER A 179 -12.06 15.09 1.89
CA SER A 179 -13.28 14.42 1.43
C SER A 179 -13.15 12.90 1.27
N CYS A 180 -12.06 12.30 1.77
CA CYS A 180 -11.86 10.85 1.81
C CYS A 180 -11.95 10.32 3.25
N ALA A 181 -12.03 9.00 3.40
CA ALA A 181 -12.00 8.33 4.70
C ALA A 181 -10.58 7.99 5.18
N GLY A 182 -9.59 8.08 4.29
CA GLY A 182 -8.23 7.72 4.63
C GLY A 182 -7.23 7.93 3.50
N VAL A 183 -5.96 7.69 3.80
CA VAL A 183 -4.84 7.69 2.86
C VAL A 183 -4.00 6.44 3.06
N VAL A 184 -3.53 5.89 1.96
CA VAL A 184 -2.46 4.89 1.91
C VAL A 184 -1.25 5.53 1.24
N LEU A 185 -0.15 5.70 1.96
CA LEU A 185 1.10 6.20 1.38
C LEU A 185 1.90 5.02 0.82
N ASP A 186 2.11 5.02 -0.49
CA ASP A 186 2.79 3.94 -1.20
C ASP A 186 4.31 4.15 -1.21
N LEU A 187 5.02 3.37 -0.38
CA LEU A 187 6.47 3.42 -0.31
C LEU A 187 7.14 2.71 -1.49
N THR A 188 6.40 1.92 -2.29
CA THR A 188 6.93 1.28 -3.50
C THR A 188 6.92 2.23 -4.70
N ASP A 189 5.96 3.15 -4.73
CA ASP A 189 5.77 4.18 -5.77
C ASP A 189 6.46 5.51 -5.39
N LEU A 190 7.21 5.57 -4.29
CA LEU A 190 7.98 6.72 -3.86
C LEU A 190 9.49 6.44 -3.97
N PRO A 191 10.32 7.49 -4.14
CA PRO A 191 11.77 7.33 -4.03
C PRO A 191 12.13 6.79 -2.63
N GLN A 192 13.38 6.33 -2.46
CA GLN A 192 13.85 5.97 -1.12
C GLN A 192 13.87 7.19 -0.22
N LEU A 193 12.98 7.18 0.78
CA LEU A 193 12.85 8.21 1.79
C LEU A 193 13.32 7.67 3.14
N ASN A 194 13.91 8.53 3.96
CA ASN A 194 14.19 8.23 5.36
C ASN A 194 12.97 8.48 6.26
N ASP A 195 13.02 8.01 7.50
CA ASP A 195 11.93 8.12 8.47
C ASP A 195 11.41 9.56 8.64
N ALA A 196 12.29 10.56 8.70
CA ALA A 196 11.90 11.96 8.89
C ALA A 196 11.23 12.55 7.64
N GLU A 197 11.63 12.11 6.44
CA GLU A 197 11.00 12.51 5.18
C GLU A 197 9.60 11.91 5.05
N ILE A 198 9.44 10.62 5.41
CA ILE A 198 8.13 9.95 5.46
C ILE A 198 7.22 10.65 6.47
N GLU A 199 7.71 10.91 7.69
CA GLU A 199 6.96 11.65 8.72
C GLU A 199 6.53 13.03 8.23
N ALA A 200 7.42 13.79 7.57
CA ALA A 200 7.10 15.11 7.05
C ALA A 200 5.99 15.09 6.00
N ILE A 201 6.00 14.08 5.11
CA ILE A 201 4.93 13.87 4.13
C ILE A 201 3.62 13.52 4.83
N LEU A 202 3.64 12.59 5.77
CA LEU A 202 2.45 12.17 6.53
C LEU A 202 1.85 13.34 7.30
N VAL A 203 2.65 14.16 7.99
CA VAL A 203 2.17 15.37 8.67
C VAL A 203 1.54 16.37 7.70
N SER A 204 2.14 16.52 6.51
CA SER A 204 1.61 17.42 5.47
C SER A 204 0.26 16.94 4.93
N ILE A 205 0.06 15.63 4.85
CA ILE A 205 -1.18 14.99 4.43
C ILE A 205 -2.24 15.09 5.55
N THR A 206 -1.92 14.60 6.75
CA THR A 206 -2.87 14.49 7.87
C THR A 206 -3.40 15.85 8.32
N CYS A 207 -2.61 16.93 8.20
CA CYS A 207 -3.07 18.28 8.57
C CYS A 207 -4.25 18.80 7.70
N LYS A 208 -4.57 18.13 6.59
CA LYS A 208 -5.68 18.45 5.68
C LYS A 208 -6.82 17.44 5.75
N MET A 209 -6.68 16.40 6.55
CA MET A 209 -7.66 15.32 6.71
C MET A 209 -8.53 15.57 7.95
N LYS A 210 -9.57 14.75 8.11
CA LYS A 210 -10.38 14.73 9.34
C LYS A 210 -9.65 13.91 10.41
N ASP A 211 -9.90 14.22 11.67
CA ASP A 211 -9.25 13.55 12.82
C ASP A 211 -9.56 12.04 12.90
N ASP A 212 -10.64 11.58 12.26
CA ASP A 212 -11.09 10.19 12.19
C ASP A 212 -10.69 9.48 10.89
N SER A 213 -9.71 10.00 10.16
CA SER A 213 -9.26 9.41 8.90
C SER A 213 -8.23 8.30 9.11
N LEU A 214 -8.32 7.21 8.32
CA LEU A 214 -7.34 6.13 8.33
C LEU A 214 -6.04 6.53 7.63
N ILE A 215 -4.90 6.26 8.24
CA ILE A 215 -3.56 6.49 7.70
C ILE A 215 -2.80 5.17 7.67
N LEU A 216 -2.53 4.66 6.48
CA LEU A 216 -1.83 3.39 6.25
C LEU A 216 -0.57 3.61 5.42
N LEU A 217 0.39 2.69 5.55
CA LEU A 217 1.54 2.59 4.65
C LEU A 217 1.41 1.36 3.76
N ARG A 218 1.82 1.48 2.49
CA ARG A 218 1.93 0.34 1.57
C ARG A 218 3.40 0.03 1.30
N ASP A 219 3.77 -1.25 1.37
CA ASP A 219 5.06 -1.75 0.90
C ASP A 219 4.97 -3.25 0.52
N CYS A 220 5.98 -3.76 -0.17
CA CYS A 220 6.12 -5.17 -0.53
C CYS A 220 6.32 -6.05 0.70
N VAL A 221 5.78 -7.27 0.66
CA VAL A 221 5.94 -8.32 1.67
C VAL A 221 7.41 -8.60 2.02
N ASP A 222 8.33 -8.36 1.08
CA ASP A 222 9.76 -8.50 1.33
C ASP A 222 10.32 -7.52 2.37
N ARG A 223 9.63 -6.42 2.62
CA ARG A 223 9.99 -5.38 3.58
C ARG A 223 9.02 -5.27 4.75
N ALA A 224 8.21 -6.30 5.00
CA ALA A 224 7.21 -6.30 6.07
C ALA A 224 7.75 -5.87 7.45
N ASP A 225 8.94 -6.33 7.86
CA ASP A 225 9.57 -5.90 9.12
C ASP A 225 9.85 -4.39 9.16
N HIS A 226 10.32 -3.81 8.05
CA HIS A 226 10.58 -2.38 7.95
C HIS A 226 9.28 -1.57 7.95
N LEU A 227 8.29 -2.02 7.17
CA LEU A 227 6.96 -1.43 7.09
C LEU A 227 6.29 -1.37 8.47
N PHE A 228 6.30 -2.48 9.19
CA PHE A 228 5.66 -2.59 10.51
C PHE A 228 6.37 -1.74 11.56
N ARG A 229 7.70 -1.63 11.48
CA ARG A 229 8.45 -0.69 12.32
C ARG A 229 7.97 0.74 12.08
N LEU A 230 7.87 1.17 10.82
CA LEU A 230 7.40 2.52 10.49
C LEU A 230 5.97 2.76 10.99
N VAL A 231 5.06 1.80 10.82
CA VAL A 231 3.68 1.90 11.33
C VAL A 231 3.65 2.12 12.84
N VAL A 232 4.51 1.41 13.60
CA VAL A 232 4.59 1.58 15.06
C VAL A 232 5.27 2.89 15.44
N ASP A 233 6.43 3.19 14.85
CA ASP A 233 7.26 4.36 15.20
C ASP A 233 6.54 5.68 14.86
N LEU A 234 5.74 5.70 13.79
CA LEU A 234 4.98 6.86 13.32
C LEU A 234 3.51 6.86 13.79
N ASP A 235 3.13 5.91 14.64
CA ASP A 235 1.79 5.78 15.23
C ASP A 235 0.62 5.72 14.21
N LEU A 236 0.78 4.95 13.13
CA LEU A 236 -0.18 4.87 12.01
C LEU A 236 -1.19 3.74 12.17
N ASP A 237 -2.34 3.80 11.52
CA ASP A 237 -3.43 2.83 11.74
C ASP A 237 -3.12 1.42 11.28
N GLY A 238 -2.15 1.25 10.38
CA GLY A 238 -1.87 -0.05 9.80
C GLY A 238 -1.03 -0.02 8.52
N ALA A 239 -1.06 -1.15 7.82
CA ALA A 239 -0.28 -1.38 6.61
C ALA A 239 -1.07 -2.15 5.54
N VAL A 240 -0.80 -1.84 4.28
CA VAL A 240 -1.15 -2.65 3.11
C VAL A 240 0.12 -3.38 2.66
N ILE A 241 0.08 -4.70 2.66
CA ILE A 241 1.22 -5.54 2.29
C ILE A 241 0.99 -6.11 0.91
N ASP A 242 1.80 -5.68 -0.05
CA ASP A 242 1.79 -6.23 -1.39
C ASP A 242 2.41 -7.63 -1.40
N ALA A 243 1.60 -8.64 -1.73
CA ALA A 243 2.04 -10.03 -1.81
C ALA A 243 2.95 -10.26 -3.02
N ALA A 244 2.95 -9.39 -4.02
CA ALA A 244 3.83 -9.47 -5.18
C ALA A 244 5.30 -9.31 -4.76
N SER A 245 6.19 -9.99 -5.49
CA SER A 245 7.63 -9.89 -5.30
C SER A 245 8.34 -9.94 -6.66
N PRO A 246 9.51 -9.30 -6.81
CA PRO A 246 10.33 -9.42 -8.00
C PRO A 246 10.54 -10.87 -8.47
N GLY A 247 10.08 -11.17 -9.68
CA GLY A 247 10.21 -12.51 -10.27
C GLY A 247 9.11 -13.52 -9.91
N GLY A 248 8.05 -13.07 -9.23
CA GLY A 248 6.86 -13.88 -8.95
C GLY A 248 6.89 -14.55 -7.57
N SER A 249 5.95 -14.19 -6.70
CA SER A 249 5.77 -14.81 -5.39
C SER A 249 4.65 -15.85 -5.39
N ARG A 250 4.58 -16.66 -4.32
CA ARG A 250 3.35 -17.41 -3.99
C ARG A 250 2.67 -16.68 -2.83
N ALA A 251 1.42 -16.24 -2.98
CA ALA A 251 0.72 -15.49 -1.94
C ALA A 251 0.66 -16.27 -0.61
N ALA A 252 0.52 -17.59 -0.66
CA ALA A 252 0.59 -18.46 0.51
C ALA A 252 1.89 -18.31 1.35
N SER A 253 3.02 -17.94 0.72
CA SER A 253 4.29 -17.70 1.42
C SER A 253 4.35 -16.35 2.16
N ALA A 254 3.50 -15.39 1.78
CA ALA A 254 3.40 -14.08 2.43
C ALA A 254 2.82 -14.21 3.85
N LEU A 255 1.83 -15.07 4.04
CA LEU A 255 1.09 -15.25 5.30
C LEU A 255 1.97 -15.49 6.54
N PRO A 256 2.92 -16.46 6.56
CA PRO A 256 3.78 -16.64 7.71
C PRO A 256 4.74 -15.47 7.93
N ARG A 257 5.19 -14.78 6.87
CA ARG A 257 6.10 -13.63 7.00
C ARG A 257 5.39 -12.46 7.67
N ILE A 258 4.21 -12.11 7.16
CA ILE A 258 3.31 -11.10 7.74
C ILE A 258 3.01 -11.47 9.19
N GLY A 259 2.54 -12.70 9.45
CA GLY A 259 2.15 -13.13 10.79
C GLY A 259 3.30 -13.15 11.80
N LEU A 260 4.50 -13.53 11.39
CA LEU A 260 5.68 -13.53 12.28
C LEU A 260 6.17 -12.11 12.59
N ALA A 261 6.27 -11.25 11.57
CA ALA A 261 6.68 -9.85 11.74
C ALA A 261 5.65 -9.08 12.58
N ALA A 262 4.35 -9.25 12.30
CA ALA A 262 3.27 -8.63 13.06
C ALA A 262 3.26 -9.07 14.53
N ARG A 263 3.53 -10.36 14.79
CA ARG A 263 3.66 -10.89 16.16
C ARG A 263 4.89 -10.35 16.87
N ALA A 264 6.03 -10.21 16.18
CA ALA A 264 7.24 -9.67 16.78
C ALA A 264 7.07 -8.24 17.30
N MET A 265 6.15 -7.48 16.68
CA MET A 265 5.83 -6.09 17.04
C MET A 265 4.48 -5.95 17.78
N ASN A 266 3.80 -7.05 18.11
CA ASN A 266 2.48 -7.05 18.76
C ASN A 266 1.43 -6.15 18.07
N LEU A 267 1.42 -6.10 16.74
CA LEU A 267 0.56 -5.16 15.99
C LEU A 267 -0.94 -5.35 16.26
N ALA A 268 -1.40 -6.60 16.35
CA ALA A 268 -2.80 -6.92 16.63
C ALA A 268 -3.23 -6.46 18.04
N GLU A 269 -2.35 -6.60 19.05
CA GLU A 269 -2.64 -6.13 20.41
C GLU A 269 -2.63 -4.60 20.50
N GLN A 270 -1.92 -3.94 19.59
CA GLN A 270 -1.94 -2.49 19.42
C GLN A 270 -3.12 -2.00 18.56
N GLY A 271 -3.99 -2.89 18.06
CA GLY A 271 -5.15 -2.52 17.25
C GLY A 271 -4.83 -2.06 15.83
N ARG A 272 -3.64 -2.38 15.31
CA ARG A 272 -3.21 -1.98 13.95
C ARG A 272 -3.82 -2.92 12.89
N HIS A 273 -4.25 -2.35 11.77
CA HIS A 273 -4.86 -3.10 10.66
C HIS A 273 -3.81 -3.58 9.67
N LEU A 274 -3.86 -4.85 9.29
CA LEU A 274 -2.99 -5.42 8.25
C LEU A 274 -3.84 -5.82 7.06
N LEU A 275 -3.59 -5.23 5.91
CA LEU A 275 -4.28 -5.55 4.68
C LEU A 275 -3.31 -6.29 3.77
N ILE A 276 -3.79 -7.23 2.97
CA ILE A 276 -2.95 -7.92 1.99
C ILE A 276 -3.42 -7.61 0.58
N GLU A 277 -2.50 -7.29 -0.30
CA GLU A 277 -2.80 -6.95 -1.70
C GLU A 277 -2.47 -8.11 -2.64
N MET A 278 -3.29 -8.25 -3.70
CA MET A 278 -3.14 -9.24 -4.76
C MET A 278 -3.37 -8.61 -6.14
N ASP A 279 -2.75 -9.20 -7.17
CA ASP A 279 -2.76 -8.68 -8.54
C ASP A 279 -4.07 -8.94 -9.30
N GLU A 280 -4.92 -9.84 -8.81
CA GLU A 280 -6.14 -10.29 -9.48
C GLU A 280 -7.37 -10.12 -8.58
N ALA A 281 -8.53 -10.00 -9.23
CA ALA A 281 -9.81 -9.88 -8.53
C ALA A 281 -10.06 -11.13 -7.66
N PRO A 282 -10.33 -10.96 -6.36
CA PRO A 282 -10.39 -12.06 -5.40
C PRO A 282 -11.69 -12.87 -5.49
N SER A 283 -11.59 -14.16 -5.17
CA SER A 283 -12.75 -14.99 -4.84
C SER A 283 -13.22 -14.77 -3.38
N ALA A 284 -14.39 -15.30 -3.04
CA ALA A 284 -14.87 -15.28 -1.66
C ALA A 284 -13.95 -16.09 -0.74
N GLU A 285 -13.37 -17.18 -1.24
CA GLU A 285 -12.39 -17.99 -0.54
C GLU A 285 -11.12 -17.20 -0.24
N ASP A 286 -10.58 -16.46 -1.21
CA ASP A 286 -9.36 -15.65 -1.03
C ASP A 286 -9.55 -14.61 0.08
N MET A 287 -10.70 -13.94 0.08
CA MET A 287 -11.12 -13.01 1.12
C MET A 287 -11.13 -13.67 2.52
N LEU A 288 -11.79 -14.82 2.65
CA LEU A 288 -11.90 -15.52 3.92
C LEU A 288 -10.54 -16.10 4.37
N ILE A 289 -9.67 -16.48 3.43
CA ILE A 289 -8.31 -16.93 3.70
C ILE A 289 -7.47 -15.76 4.24
N ALA A 290 -7.55 -14.58 3.63
CA ALA A 290 -6.89 -13.37 4.11
C ALA A 290 -7.35 -13.01 5.54
N VAL A 291 -8.67 -12.97 5.76
CA VAL A 291 -9.24 -12.70 7.09
C VAL A 291 -8.75 -13.71 8.13
N ALA A 292 -8.84 -15.02 7.81
CA ALA A 292 -8.36 -16.08 8.69
C ALA A 292 -6.85 -16.03 8.96
N ALA A 293 -6.07 -15.47 8.02
CA ALA A 293 -4.63 -15.28 8.17
C ALA A 293 -4.26 -14.05 9.02
N GLY A 294 -5.24 -13.24 9.44
CA GLY A 294 -5.05 -12.03 10.23
C GLY A 294 -5.00 -10.75 9.42
N CYS A 295 -5.39 -10.80 8.14
CA CYS A 295 -5.52 -9.64 7.28
C CYS A 295 -7.02 -9.39 6.99
N PRO A 296 -7.71 -8.52 7.75
CA PRO A 296 -9.17 -8.37 7.68
C PRO A 296 -9.72 -7.90 6.33
N ILE A 297 -8.90 -7.27 5.49
CA ILE A 297 -9.28 -6.80 4.16
C ILE A 297 -8.23 -7.22 3.14
N LEU A 298 -8.69 -7.70 1.98
CA LEU A 298 -7.89 -7.95 0.80
C LEU A 298 -7.96 -6.73 -0.12
N VAL A 299 -6.82 -6.25 -0.64
CA VAL A 299 -6.74 -5.16 -1.62
C VAL A 299 -6.48 -5.78 -2.99
N ALA A 300 -7.27 -5.44 -4.00
CA ALA A 300 -7.10 -6.00 -5.32
C ALA A 300 -7.87 -5.21 -6.37
N PRO A 301 -7.44 -5.26 -7.65
CA PRO A 301 -8.15 -4.61 -8.74
C PRO A 301 -9.54 -5.23 -8.97
N PRO A 302 -10.51 -4.48 -9.52
CA PRO A 302 -11.80 -5.01 -9.91
C PRO A 302 -11.65 -6.04 -11.05
N PRO A 303 -12.64 -6.93 -11.25
CA PRO A 303 -12.71 -7.71 -12.49
C PRO A 303 -12.81 -6.77 -13.70
N ALA A 304 -12.41 -7.27 -14.87
CA ALA A 304 -12.42 -6.48 -16.11
C ALA A 304 -13.79 -5.86 -16.42
N ASP A 305 -14.87 -6.56 -16.10
CA ASP A 305 -16.26 -6.10 -16.21
C ASP A 305 -17.10 -6.63 -15.05
N GLY A 306 -18.22 -5.96 -14.73
CA GLY A 306 -19.26 -6.52 -13.87
C GLY A 306 -19.03 -6.40 -12.35
N LEU A 307 -18.37 -5.33 -11.88
CA LEU A 307 -18.10 -5.13 -10.43
C LEU A 307 -19.35 -5.27 -9.54
N GLU A 308 -20.48 -4.66 -9.91
CA GLU A 308 -21.73 -4.75 -9.13
C GLU A 308 -22.21 -6.20 -8.98
N GLU A 309 -22.22 -6.95 -10.09
CA GLU A 309 -22.68 -8.34 -10.12
C GLU A 309 -21.74 -9.22 -9.29
N THR A 310 -20.43 -8.96 -9.38
CA THR A 310 -19.40 -9.63 -8.60
C THR A 310 -19.56 -9.35 -7.11
N LEU A 311 -19.78 -8.10 -6.69
CA LEU A 311 -19.98 -7.76 -5.27
C LEU A 311 -21.24 -8.42 -4.69
N VAL A 312 -22.34 -8.42 -5.42
CA VAL A 312 -23.58 -9.11 -5.01
C VAL A 312 -23.35 -10.61 -4.88
N TRP A 313 -22.62 -11.21 -5.83
CA TRP A 313 -22.27 -12.63 -5.79
C TRP A 313 -21.33 -12.96 -4.62
N LEU A 314 -20.34 -12.12 -4.37
CA LEU A 314 -19.38 -12.27 -3.27
C LEU A 314 -20.08 -12.21 -1.91
N ASP A 315 -20.96 -11.23 -1.65
CA ASP A 315 -21.72 -11.18 -0.38
C ASP A 315 -22.49 -12.48 -0.16
N SER A 316 -23.16 -12.99 -1.20
CA SER A 316 -23.91 -14.24 -1.10
C SER A 316 -23.01 -15.46 -0.82
N THR A 317 -21.83 -15.50 -1.46
CA THR A 317 -20.88 -16.62 -1.33
C THR A 317 -20.15 -16.60 0.01
N VAL A 318 -19.76 -15.41 0.48
CA VAL A 318 -19.20 -15.19 1.83
C VAL A 318 -20.18 -15.68 2.89
N ARG A 319 -21.45 -15.30 2.80
CA ARG A 319 -22.49 -15.78 3.72
C ARG A 319 -22.66 -17.29 3.67
N GLY A 320 -22.63 -17.88 2.47
CA GLY A 320 -22.66 -19.34 2.30
C GLY A 320 -21.51 -20.05 3.01
N TRP A 321 -20.29 -19.52 2.87
CA TRP A 321 -19.12 -20.01 3.57
C TRP A 321 -19.22 -19.84 5.09
N MET A 322 -19.72 -18.71 5.58
CA MET A 322 -19.94 -18.48 7.02
C MET A 322 -20.85 -19.56 7.63
N LEU A 323 -21.95 -19.91 6.95
CA LEU A 323 -22.84 -20.98 7.39
C LEU A 323 -22.13 -22.33 7.48
N GLU A 324 -21.37 -22.70 6.45
CA GLU A 324 -20.66 -23.98 6.39
C GLU A 324 -19.50 -24.05 7.39
N LEU A 325 -18.81 -22.94 7.61
CA LEU A 325 -17.74 -22.82 8.61
C LEU A 325 -18.26 -22.78 10.05
N GLY A 326 -19.55 -22.55 10.23
CA GLY A 326 -20.19 -22.51 11.54
C GLY A 326 -19.95 -21.19 12.29
N ILE A 327 -19.80 -20.07 11.57
CA ILE A 327 -19.48 -18.75 12.12
C ILE A 327 -20.56 -17.73 11.74
N ASP A 328 -20.92 -16.85 12.67
CA ASP A 328 -21.88 -15.77 12.47
C ASP A 328 -21.23 -14.39 12.30
N GLY A 329 -19.92 -14.28 12.50
CA GLY A 329 -19.11 -13.09 12.24
C GLY A 329 -17.71 -13.44 11.70
N LEU A 330 -17.17 -12.59 10.81
CA LEU A 330 -15.86 -12.82 10.18
C LEU A 330 -14.69 -12.80 11.18
N GLU A 331 -14.84 -12.10 12.31
CA GLU A 331 -13.85 -12.03 13.38
C GLU A 331 -13.59 -13.37 14.09
N GLN A 332 -14.45 -14.37 13.87
CA GLN A 332 -14.26 -15.73 14.38
C GLN A 332 -13.33 -16.59 13.52
N LEU A 333 -13.03 -16.13 12.29
CA LEU A 333 -12.06 -16.79 11.43
C LEU A 333 -10.66 -16.68 12.04
N SER A 334 -9.91 -17.77 11.90
CA SER A 334 -8.53 -17.80 12.34
C SER A 334 -7.73 -18.80 11.52
N ARG A 335 -6.41 -18.82 11.71
CA ARG A 335 -5.50 -19.78 11.07
C ARG A 335 -5.89 -21.26 11.33
N ARG A 336 -6.75 -21.54 12.31
CA ARG A 336 -7.29 -22.89 12.57
C ARG A 336 -8.23 -23.37 11.45
N ASN A 337 -8.85 -22.45 10.75
CA ASN A 337 -9.73 -22.69 9.61
C ASN A 337 -8.97 -22.93 8.30
N LEU A 338 -7.64 -22.83 8.29
CA LEU A 338 -6.85 -22.94 7.07
C LEU A 338 -6.12 -24.28 6.99
N ARG A 339 -6.15 -24.92 5.81
CA ARG A 339 -5.36 -26.11 5.48
C ARG A 339 -4.67 -25.93 4.14
N ALA A 340 -3.44 -26.37 4.04
CA ALA A 340 -2.77 -26.50 2.74
C ALA A 340 -3.27 -27.78 2.05
N LEU A 341 -3.55 -27.70 0.75
CA LEU A 341 -4.01 -28.83 -0.07
C LEU A 341 -2.87 -29.75 -0.49
N ASP A 342 -1.65 -29.22 -0.58
CA ASP A 342 -0.45 -29.94 -0.97
C ASP A 342 0.73 -29.68 -0.02
N TYR A 343 1.76 -30.52 -0.15
CA TYR A 343 2.94 -30.48 0.70
C TYR A 343 3.77 -29.21 0.51
N ASP A 344 3.87 -28.70 -0.72
CA ASP A 344 4.68 -27.53 -1.04
C ASP A 344 4.08 -26.30 -0.35
N THR A 345 2.78 -26.09 -0.51
CA THR A 345 2.02 -25.03 0.16
C THR A 345 2.12 -25.14 1.68
N ALA A 346 1.99 -26.35 2.24
CA ALA A 346 2.17 -26.57 3.69
C ALA A 346 3.59 -26.19 4.15
N SER A 347 4.60 -26.48 3.33
CA SER A 347 6.01 -26.21 3.63
C SER A 347 6.35 -24.72 3.63
N ILE A 348 5.75 -23.93 2.75
CA ILE A 348 6.04 -22.48 2.63
C ILE A 348 5.16 -21.61 3.51
N SER A 349 3.92 -22.02 3.79
CA SER A 349 2.93 -21.21 4.52
C SER A 349 2.89 -21.49 6.03
N GLY A 350 3.44 -22.64 6.46
CA GLY A 350 3.30 -23.15 7.83
C GLY A 350 1.87 -23.56 8.20
N LEU A 351 0.98 -23.66 7.22
CA LEU A 351 -0.35 -24.24 7.40
C LEU A 351 -0.27 -25.76 7.60
N ARG A 352 -1.32 -26.32 8.20
CA ARG A 352 -1.45 -27.77 8.35
C ARG A 352 -1.86 -28.36 7.00
N LEU A 353 -1.18 -29.41 6.57
CA LEU A 353 -1.59 -30.18 5.38
C LEU A 353 -2.95 -30.85 5.64
N VAL A 354 -3.82 -30.92 4.63
CA VAL A 354 -5.08 -31.67 4.73
C VAL A 354 -4.79 -33.11 5.17
N GLY A 355 -5.57 -33.61 6.14
CA GLY A 355 -5.36 -34.91 6.76
C GLY A 355 -4.31 -34.94 7.89
N PHE A 356 -3.65 -33.81 8.17
CA PHE A 356 -2.72 -33.67 9.30
C PHE A 356 -3.29 -32.73 10.37
N ASP A 357 -3.15 -33.14 11.63
CA ASP A 357 -3.59 -32.33 12.78
C ASP A 357 -2.56 -31.27 13.22
N ARG A 358 -1.34 -31.34 12.68
CA ARG A 358 -0.22 -30.46 13.05
C ARG A 358 0.51 -29.95 11.81
N PRO A 359 1.15 -28.76 11.88
CA PRO A 359 2.05 -28.29 10.84
C PRO A 359 3.18 -29.28 10.58
N LEU A 360 3.81 -29.16 9.40
CA LEU A 360 4.98 -29.98 9.07
C LEU A 360 6.12 -29.76 10.07
N PRO A 361 6.98 -30.77 10.34
CA PRO A 361 7.99 -30.71 11.39
C PRO A 361 8.91 -29.48 11.36
N MET A 362 9.23 -28.95 10.17
CA MET A 362 10.06 -27.75 10.00
C MET A 362 9.46 -26.49 10.67
N TRP A 363 8.15 -26.44 10.86
CA TRP A 363 7.43 -25.33 11.48
C TRP A 363 7.20 -25.48 12.98
N LEU A 364 7.52 -26.65 13.55
CA LEU A 364 7.26 -26.92 14.96
C LEU A 364 8.31 -26.31 15.89
N GLY A 365 9.41 -25.77 15.36
CA GLY A 365 10.57 -25.32 16.14
C GLY A 365 11.24 -26.50 16.87
N ASN A 366 12.57 -26.47 16.98
CA ASN A 366 13.28 -27.33 17.94
C ASN A 366 13.26 -26.70 19.33
#